data_AF-A0A835GY70-F1
#
_entry.id   AF-A0A835GY70-F1
#
_cell.length_a   1.000
_cell.length_b   1.000
_cell.length_c   1.000
_cell.angle_alpha   90.00
_cell.angle_beta   90.00
_cell.angle_gamma   90.00
#
_symmetry.space_group_name_H-M   'P 1'
#
loop_
_entity.id
_entity.type
_entity.pdbx_description
1 polymer ?
#
loop_
_entity_poly.entity_id
_entity_poly.type
_entity_poly.pdbx_seq_one_letter_code
_entity_poly.pdbx_strand_id
1 'polypeptide(L)'
;MYGRRASQLLKDLSTNEPGQLSSFDTDAFDQVIKECDAHHIELQGMMRKMQEEGLDMQTTRNADHYGAVIHHLALIRNKRCLMAYVYNRAEVIQSLRWKVGAVLPQEVQQKVNYSEEEYFKNHSAALESYMSEMEVDLTVDMVPPKDPYIKVRVLDDIGDVFLSDQSPNLARHSIHFLK
;
A
#
# COMPACT_ATOMS: atom_id res chain seq x y z
N MET A 1 -6.05 -9.73 -26.12
CA MET A 1 -5.78 -10.49 -24.87
C MET A 1 -6.15 -9.58 -23.71
N TYR A 2 -7.17 -9.96 -22.93
CA TYR A 2 -7.65 -9.21 -21.76
C TYR A 2 -6.62 -9.23 -20.62
N GLY A 3 -6.69 -8.24 -19.73
CA GLY A 3 -5.87 -8.15 -18.52
C GLY A 3 -4.39 -7.79 -18.74
N ARG A 4 -4.03 -7.25 -19.91
CA ARG A 4 -2.65 -6.78 -20.19
C ARG A 4 -2.26 -5.61 -19.29
N ARG A 5 -3.15 -4.64 -19.10
CA ARG A 5 -2.91 -3.45 -18.26
C ARG A 5 -2.70 -3.84 -16.80
N ALA A 6 -3.55 -4.71 -16.28
CA ALA A 6 -3.42 -5.23 -14.92
C ALA A 6 -2.10 -5.97 -14.69
N SER A 7 -1.63 -6.73 -15.70
CA SER A 7 -0.31 -7.37 -15.63
C SER A 7 0.85 -6.37 -15.71
N GLN A 8 0.69 -5.26 -16.45
CA GLN A 8 1.72 -4.23 -16.56
C GLN A 8 1.91 -3.52 -15.21
N LEU A 9 0.80 -3.16 -14.56
CA LEU A 9 0.80 -2.55 -13.22
C LEU A 9 1.63 -3.35 -12.21
N LEU A 10 1.49 -4.69 -12.21
CA LEU A 10 2.28 -5.55 -11.35
C LEU A 10 3.76 -5.67 -11.77
N LYS A 11 4.04 -5.62 -13.06
CA LYS A 11 5.42 -5.65 -13.56
C LYS A 11 6.17 -4.39 -13.14
N ASP A 12 5.53 -3.23 -13.31
CA ASP A 12 6.10 -1.93 -12.93
C ASP A 12 6.34 -1.86 -11.41
N LEU A 13 5.47 -2.49 -10.62
CA LEU A 13 5.69 -2.65 -9.18
C LEU A 13 6.88 -3.58 -8.88
N SER A 14 7.00 -4.71 -9.61
CA SER A 14 8.09 -5.68 -9.41
C SER A 14 9.48 -5.18 -9.84
N THR A 15 9.55 -4.16 -10.69
CA THR A 15 10.83 -3.54 -11.07
C THR A 15 11.44 -2.65 -9.99
N ASN A 16 10.66 -2.24 -8.99
CA ASN A 16 11.15 -1.42 -7.89
C ASN A 16 11.90 -2.26 -6.86
N GLU A 17 12.84 -1.65 -6.14
CA GLU A 17 13.51 -2.32 -5.03
C GLU A 17 12.52 -2.65 -3.90
N PRO A 18 12.71 -3.77 -3.18
CA PRO A 18 11.83 -4.15 -2.07
C PRO A 18 11.75 -3.05 -1.01
N GLY A 19 10.53 -2.57 -0.72
CA GLY A 19 10.29 -1.53 0.27
C GLY A 19 10.40 -0.10 -0.25
N GLN A 20 10.72 0.10 -1.54
CA GLN A 20 10.65 1.41 -2.17
C GLN A 20 9.22 1.71 -2.63
N LEU A 21 8.69 2.86 -2.20
CA LEU A 21 7.38 3.33 -2.64
C LEU A 21 7.50 4.11 -3.95
N SER A 22 6.89 3.59 -5.01
CA SER A 22 6.64 4.31 -6.26
C SER A 22 5.40 5.22 -6.14
N SER A 23 5.24 6.18 -7.04
CA SER A 23 3.99 6.94 -7.16
C SER A 23 2.82 5.99 -7.46
N PHE A 24 1.66 6.25 -6.88
CA PHE A 24 0.44 5.52 -7.20
C PHE A 24 0.02 5.80 -8.65
N ASP A 25 -0.04 4.77 -9.49
CA ASP A 25 -0.50 4.91 -10.87
C ASP A 25 -2.04 4.89 -10.94
N THR A 26 -2.65 6.05 -10.69
CA THR A 26 -4.11 6.22 -10.71
C THR A 26 -4.68 5.96 -12.10
N ASP A 27 -3.99 6.39 -13.16
CA ASP A 27 -4.47 6.26 -14.53
C ASP A 27 -4.55 4.80 -14.97
N ALA A 28 -3.49 4.02 -14.73
CA ALA A 28 -3.50 2.59 -15.06
C ALA A 28 -4.49 1.82 -14.18
N PHE A 29 -4.59 2.17 -12.89
CA PHE A 29 -5.53 1.55 -11.96
C PHE A 29 -6.99 1.77 -12.42
N ASP A 30 -7.36 3.01 -12.72
CA ASP A 30 -8.69 3.38 -13.22
C ASP A 30 -9.00 2.75 -14.57
N GLN A 31 -8.01 2.63 -15.46
CA GLN A 31 -8.18 1.93 -16.73
C GLN A 31 -8.49 0.44 -16.56
N VAL A 32 -7.89 -0.22 -15.56
CA VAL A 32 -8.19 -1.63 -15.25
C VAL A 32 -9.58 -1.76 -14.61
N ILE A 33 -10.00 -0.80 -13.78
CA ILE A 33 -11.38 -0.76 -13.25
C ILE A 33 -12.38 -0.62 -14.40
N LYS A 34 -12.17 0.31 -15.33
CA LYS A 34 -13.02 0.46 -16.52
C LYS A 34 -13.08 -0.82 -17.37
N GLU A 35 -11.97 -1.55 -17.48
CA GLU A 35 -11.93 -2.87 -18.15
C GLU A 35 -12.76 -3.90 -17.38
N CYS A 36 -12.72 -3.90 -16.04
CA CYS A 36 -13.59 -4.74 -15.22
C CYS A 36 -15.07 -4.39 -15.43
N ASP A 37 -15.45 -3.11 -15.42
CA ASP A 37 -16.84 -2.70 -15.64
C ASP A 37 -17.35 -3.15 -17.01
N ALA A 38 -16.54 -2.99 -18.05
CA ALA A 38 -16.86 -3.49 -19.39
C ALA A 38 -17.07 -5.01 -19.41
N HIS A 39 -16.17 -5.78 -18.78
CA HIS A 39 -16.35 -7.24 -18.67
C HIS A 39 -17.58 -7.63 -17.87
N HIS A 40 -17.94 -6.86 -16.84
CA HIS A 40 -19.12 -7.11 -16.03
C HIS A 40 -20.40 -6.90 -16.83
N ILE A 41 -20.48 -5.82 -17.61
CA ILE A 41 -21.61 -5.51 -18.49
C ILE A 41 -21.79 -6.60 -19.55
N GLU A 42 -20.71 -7.00 -20.23
CA GLU A 42 -20.75 -8.06 -21.25
C GLU A 42 -21.16 -9.42 -20.66
N LEU A 43 -20.60 -9.77 -19.49
CA LEU A 43 -20.96 -10.97 -18.76
C LEU A 43 -22.46 -11.01 -18.42
N GLN A 44 -22.99 -9.92 -17.86
CA GLN A 44 -24.42 -9.81 -17.53
C GLN A 44 -25.30 -9.89 -18.79
N GLY A 45 -24.86 -9.27 -19.89
CA GLY A 45 -25.55 -9.33 -21.18
C GLY A 45 -25.66 -10.75 -21.71
N MET A 46 -24.57 -11.52 -21.69
CA MET A 46 -24.55 -12.92 -22.12
C MET A 46 -25.39 -13.82 -21.20
N MET A 47 -25.32 -13.62 -19.88
CA MET A 47 -26.14 -14.36 -18.93
C MET A 47 -27.64 -14.12 -19.15
N ARG A 48 -28.03 -12.88 -19.43
CA ARG A 48 -29.43 -12.53 -19.73
C ARG A 48 -29.93 -13.20 -21.00
N LYS A 49 -29.15 -13.18 -22.09
CA LYS A 49 -29.51 -13.85 -23.36
C LYS A 49 -29.74 -15.35 -23.18
N MET A 50 -28.84 -16.04 -22.48
CA MET A 50 -29.00 -17.47 -22.22
C MET A 50 -30.26 -17.76 -21.38
N GLN A 51 -30.59 -16.88 -20.43
CA GLN A 51 -31.80 -17.01 -19.62
C GLN A 51 -33.07 -16.80 -20.45
N GLU A 52 -33.08 -15.83 -21.36
CA GLU A 52 -34.21 -15.56 -22.27
C GLU A 52 -34.45 -16.73 -23.25
N GLU A 53 -33.39 -17.42 -23.67
CA GLU A 53 -33.48 -18.62 -24.51
C GLU A 53 -33.86 -19.90 -23.72
N GLY A 54 -34.00 -19.81 -22.40
CA GLY A 54 -34.33 -20.96 -21.54
C GLY A 54 -33.21 -21.99 -21.42
N LEU A 55 -31.97 -21.60 -21.70
CA LEU A 55 -30.80 -22.47 -21.66
C LEU A 55 -30.29 -22.63 -20.22
N ASP A 56 -30.04 -23.88 -19.80
CA ASP A 56 -29.43 -24.14 -18.50
C ASP A 56 -27.94 -23.80 -18.53
N MET A 57 -27.50 -22.94 -17.61
CA MET A 57 -26.13 -22.43 -17.52
C MET A 57 -25.10 -23.52 -17.23
N GLN A 58 -25.52 -24.64 -16.63
CA GLN A 58 -24.62 -25.74 -16.24
C GLN A 58 -24.39 -26.76 -17.36
N THR A 59 -25.41 -27.02 -18.17
CA THR A 59 -25.32 -28.00 -19.27
C THR A 59 -25.03 -27.38 -20.64
N THR A 60 -25.33 -26.10 -20.82
CA THR A 60 -25.16 -25.43 -22.12
C THR A 60 -23.69 -25.15 -22.41
N ARG A 61 -23.23 -25.54 -23.61
CA ARG A 61 -21.87 -25.29 -24.15
C ARG A 61 -21.93 -24.55 -25.48
N ASN A 62 -22.77 -23.51 -25.55
CA ASN A 62 -22.88 -22.63 -26.71
C ASN A 62 -21.79 -21.55 -26.69
N ALA A 63 -21.73 -20.73 -27.75
CA ALA A 63 -20.77 -19.64 -27.85
C ALA A 63 -20.90 -18.62 -26.70
N ASP A 64 -22.13 -18.29 -26.28
CA ASP A 64 -22.39 -17.34 -25.20
C ASP A 64 -21.90 -17.85 -23.83
N HIS A 65 -22.05 -19.15 -23.54
CA HIS A 65 -21.49 -19.76 -22.33
C HIS A 65 -19.97 -19.58 -22.26
N TYR A 66 -19.26 -19.91 -23.34
CA TYR A 66 -17.81 -19.75 -23.39
C TYR A 66 -17.39 -18.28 -23.34
N GLY A 67 -18.15 -17.38 -23.97
CA GLY A 67 -17.95 -15.93 -23.86
C GLY A 67 -18.08 -15.44 -22.42
N ALA A 68 -19.15 -15.83 -21.73
CA ALA A 68 -19.40 -15.50 -20.33
C ALA A 68 -18.27 -16.02 -19.43
N VAL A 69 -17.82 -17.26 -19.63
CA VAL A 69 -16.69 -17.84 -18.88
C VAL A 69 -15.42 -17.02 -19.08
N ILE A 70 -15.11 -16.60 -20.31
CA ILE A 70 -13.93 -15.77 -20.59
C ILE A 70 -14.02 -14.41 -19.87
N HIS A 71 -15.17 -13.74 -19.92
CA HIS A 71 -15.37 -12.47 -19.22
C HIS A 71 -15.26 -12.62 -17.70
N HIS A 72 -15.85 -13.68 -17.14
CA HIS A 72 -15.76 -14.00 -15.72
C HIS A 72 -14.30 -14.27 -15.28
N LEU A 73 -13.56 -15.06 -16.04
CA LEU A 73 -12.15 -15.34 -15.74
C LEU A 73 -11.27 -14.08 -15.88
N ALA A 74 -11.55 -13.22 -16.86
CA ALA A 74 -10.86 -11.94 -17.02
C ALA A 74 -11.10 -11.00 -15.83
N LEU A 75 -12.35 -10.91 -15.35
CA LEU A 75 -12.71 -10.18 -14.13
C LEU A 75 -11.94 -10.65 -12.90
N ILE A 76 -11.94 -11.97 -12.65
CA ILE A 76 -11.22 -12.55 -11.51
C ILE A 76 -9.73 -12.25 -11.61
N ARG A 77 -9.15 -12.33 -12.81
CA ARG A 77 -7.74 -12.01 -13.04
C ARG A 77 -7.44 -10.55 -12.72
N ASN A 78 -8.21 -9.61 -13.26
CA ASN A 78 -8.00 -8.19 -13.01
C ASN A 78 -8.19 -7.85 -11.52
N LYS A 79 -9.22 -8.41 -10.87
CA LYS A 79 -9.43 -8.28 -9.41
C LYS A 79 -8.19 -8.74 -8.63
N ARG A 80 -7.66 -9.92 -8.93
CA ARG A 80 -6.44 -10.44 -8.27
C ARG A 80 -5.25 -9.50 -8.47
N CYS A 81 -5.05 -8.98 -9.67
CA CYS A 81 -3.95 -8.05 -9.95
C CYS A 81 -4.10 -6.72 -9.19
N LEU A 82 -5.29 -6.13 -9.18
CA LEU A 82 -5.57 -4.90 -8.43
C LEU A 82 -5.37 -5.10 -6.92
N MET A 83 -5.87 -6.21 -6.38
CA MET A 83 -5.67 -6.56 -4.97
C MET A 83 -4.20 -6.75 -4.63
N ALA A 84 -3.43 -7.46 -5.46
CA ALA A 84 -2.01 -7.66 -5.23
C ALA A 84 -1.22 -6.34 -5.25
N TYR A 85 -1.57 -5.43 -6.18
CA TYR A 85 -0.96 -4.10 -6.26
C TYR A 85 -1.23 -3.28 -4.98
N VAL A 86 -2.50 -3.17 -4.57
CA VAL A 86 -2.88 -2.41 -3.36
C VAL A 86 -2.30 -3.05 -2.10
N TYR A 87 -2.33 -4.38 -2.00
CA TYR A 87 -1.79 -5.11 -0.85
C TYR A 87 -0.29 -4.86 -0.66
N ASN A 88 0.50 -5.00 -1.73
CA ASN A 88 1.94 -4.76 -1.64
C ASN A 88 2.25 -3.33 -1.19
N ARG A 89 1.54 -2.33 -1.75
CA ARG A 89 1.69 -0.94 -1.34
C ARG A 89 1.30 -0.71 0.11
N ALA A 90 0.22 -1.33 0.58
CA ALA A 90 -0.21 -1.26 1.97
C ALA A 90 0.85 -1.83 2.94
N GLU A 91 1.54 -2.92 2.59
CA GLU A 91 2.66 -3.44 3.41
C GLU A 91 3.84 -2.48 3.45
N VAL A 92 4.19 -1.85 2.33
CA VAL A 92 5.23 -0.81 2.30
C VAL A 92 4.84 0.35 3.21
N ILE A 93 3.60 0.85 3.10
CA ILE A 93 3.07 1.95 3.93
C ILE A 93 3.07 1.60 5.41
N GLN A 94 2.65 0.38 5.79
CA GLN A 94 2.75 -0.08 7.18
C GLN A 94 4.20 -0.08 7.66
N SER A 95 5.14 -0.56 6.84
CA SER A 95 6.56 -0.58 7.19
C SER A 95 7.14 0.83 7.43
N LEU A 96 6.58 1.86 6.78
CA LEU A 96 7.02 3.24 6.97
C LEU A 96 6.70 3.75 8.39
N ARG A 97 5.59 3.31 9.01
CA ARG A 97 5.28 3.67 10.40
C ARG A 97 6.38 3.26 11.37
N TRP A 98 7.01 2.12 11.11
CA TRP A 98 8.09 1.55 11.92
C TRP A 98 9.48 2.11 11.58
N LYS A 99 9.69 2.59 10.34
CA LYS A 99 10.99 3.11 9.87
C LYS A 99 11.14 4.62 10.05
N VAL A 100 10.05 5.37 9.84
CA VAL A 100 10.06 6.84 9.78
C VAL A 100 9.27 7.47 10.93
N GLY A 101 8.29 6.75 11.48
CA GLY A 101 7.48 7.22 12.60
C GLY A 101 6.07 7.65 12.19
N ALA A 102 5.44 8.46 13.04
CA ALA A 102 4.01 8.82 12.92
C ALA A 102 3.73 9.82 11.78
N VAL A 103 4.75 10.54 11.32
CA VAL A 103 4.62 11.58 10.30
C VAL A 103 5.39 11.13 9.05
N LEU A 104 4.68 11.06 7.92
CA LEU A 104 5.30 10.75 6.64
C LEU A 104 6.08 11.96 6.10
N PRO A 105 7.29 11.76 5.56
CA PRO A 105 8.04 12.81 4.86
C PRO A 105 7.29 13.32 3.62
N GLN A 106 7.56 14.56 3.22
CA GLN A 106 6.86 15.20 2.10
C GLN A 106 7.04 14.43 0.78
N GLU A 107 8.22 13.83 0.57
CA GLU A 107 8.55 13.04 -0.62
C GLU A 107 7.70 11.77 -0.74
N VAL A 108 7.26 11.22 0.40
CA VAL A 108 6.39 10.04 0.45
C VAL A 108 4.93 10.48 0.28
N GLN A 109 4.53 11.58 0.93
CA GLN A 109 3.17 12.12 0.82
C GLN A 109 2.79 12.43 -0.64
N GLN A 110 3.74 12.86 -1.46
CA GLN A 110 3.51 13.10 -2.90
C GLN A 110 3.26 11.83 -3.73
N LYS A 111 3.61 10.65 -3.20
CA LYS A 111 3.53 9.36 -3.93
C LYS A 111 2.36 8.49 -3.50
N VAL A 112 1.74 8.79 -2.35
CA VAL A 112 0.58 8.06 -1.83
C VAL A 112 -0.71 8.66 -2.36
N ASN A 113 -1.72 7.80 -2.51
CA ASN A 113 -3.07 8.24 -2.80
C ASN A 113 -3.82 8.63 -1.51
N TYR A 114 -4.92 9.37 -1.63
CA TYR A 114 -5.76 9.77 -0.49
C TYR A 114 -6.21 8.57 0.36
N SER A 115 -6.66 7.48 -0.27
CA SER A 115 -7.10 6.27 0.44
C SER A 115 -5.94 5.59 1.18
N GLU A 116 -4.71 5.71 0.69
CA GLU A 116 -3.51 5.18 1.33
C GLU A 116 -3.10 6.03 2.53
N GLU A 117 -3.30 7.35 2.45
CA GLU A 117 -3.08 8.27 3.56
C GLU A 117 -4.09 8.02 4.70
N GLU A 118 -5.36 7.82 4.37
CA GLU A 118 -6.40 7.45 5.33
C GLU A 118 -6.06 6.10 6.00
N TYR A 119 -5.61 5.13 5.22
CA TYR A 119 -5.16 3.84 5.74
C TYR A 119 -3.99 3.99 6.71
N PHE A 120 -2.98 4.80 6.39
CA PHE A 120 -1.85 5.07 7.27
C PHE A 120 -2.27 5.72 8.59
N LYS A 121 -3.21 6.67 8.54
CA LYS A 121 -3.77 7.32 9.75
C LYS A 121 -4.50 6.31 10.63
N ASN A 122 -5.36 5.48 10.05
CA ASN A 122 -6.11 4.45 10.79
C ASN A 122 -5.17 3.40 11.40
N HIS A 123 -4.15 2.97 10.66
CA HIS A 123 -3.13 2.06 11.17
C HIS A 123 -2.33 2.68 12.33
N SER A 124 -1.93 3.95 12.19
CA SER A 124 -1.19 4.66 13.25
C SER A 124 -2.02 4.82 14.52
N ALA A 125 -3.30 5.16 14.40
CA ALA A 125 -4.21 5.24 15.55
C ALA A 125 -4.42 3.89 16.23
N ALA A 126 -4.55 2.80 15.46
CA ALA A 126 -4.66 1.45 16.01
C ALA A 126 -3.38 1.04 16.77
N LEU A 127 -2.21 1.35 16.22
CA LEU A 127 -0.93 1.10 16.87
C LEU A 127 -0.78 1.91 18.17
N GLU A 128 -1.18 3.19 18.15
CA GLU A 128 -1.15 4.05 19.34
C GLU A 128 -2.09 3.56 20.44
N SER A 129 -3.28 3.08 20.08
CA SER A 129 -4.18 2.45 21.04
C SER A 129 -3.54 1.22 21.71
N TYR A 130 -2.84 0.40 20.93
CA TYR A 130 -2.16 -0.79 21.44
C TYR A 130 -0.96 -0.46 22.33
N MET A 131 -0.13 0.53 21.94
CA MET A 131 0.99 1.00 22.76
C MET A 131 0.53 1.60 24.09
N SER A 132 -0.60 2.32 24.08
CA SER A 132 -1.23 2.86 25.29
C SER A 132 -1.69 1.77 26.24
N GLU A 133 -2.32 0.70 25.73
CA GLU A 133 -2.78 -0.42 26.54
C GLU A 133 -1.63 -1.22 27.17
N MET A 134 -0.52 -1.37 26.44
CA MET A 134 0.67 -2.09 26.91
C MET A 134 1.63 -1.24 27.73
N GLU A 135 1.42 0.08 27.78
CA GLU A 135 2.32 1.08 28.39
C GLU A 135 3.78 0.97 27.89
N VAL A 136 3.96 0.54 26.63
CA VAL A 136 5.27 0.34 25.99
C VAL A 136 5.26 0.94 24.60
N ASP A 137 6.29 1.72 24.28
CA ASP A 137 6.55 2.18 22.92
C ASP A 137 7.22 1.06 22.11
N LEU A 138 6.50 0.56 21.10
CA LEU A 138 6.98 -0.52 20.23
C LEU A 138 7.79 0.00 19.04
N THR A 139 7.77 1.32 18.79
CA THR A 139 8.40 1.93 17.63
C THR A 139 9.87 2.25 17.84
N VAL A 140 10.33 2.15 19.08
CA VAL A 140 11.72 2.41 19.51
C VAL A 140 12.47 1.10 19.79
N ASP A 141 13.79 1.20 20.01
CA ASP A 141 14.64 0.10 20.49
C ASP A 141 14.69 -1.18 19.61
N MET A 142 14.58 -1.03 18.29
CA MET A 142 14.67 -2.13 17.33
C MET A 142 16.03 -2.87 17.31
N VAL A 143 17.07 -2.25 17.87
CA VAL A 143 18.43 -2.80 17.94
C VAL A 143 18.87 -2.78 19.40
N PRO A 144 19.39 -3.90 19.95
CA PRO A 144 19.80 -3.95 21.34
C PRO A 144 20.92 -2.93 21.60
N PRO A 145 20.83 -2.14 22.69
CA PRO A 145 21.84 -1.17 23.04
C PRO A 145 23.14 -1.87 23.41
N LYS A 146 24.26 -1.37 22.87
CA LYS A 146 25.61 -1.89 23.20
C LYS A 146 26.15 -1.25 24.47
N ASP A 147 25.97 0.05 24.59
CA ASP A 147 26.45 0.88 25.68
C ASP A 147 25.35 1.86 26.10
N PRO A 148 25.29 2.27 27.38
CA PRO A 148 24.28 3.18 27.90
C PRO A 148 24.52 4.65 27.55
N TYR A 149 25.53 4.94 26.71
CA TYR A 149 25.82 6.28 26.22
C TYR A 149 26.29 6.20 24.77
N ILE A 150 25.82 7.14 23.95
CA ILE A 150 26.20 7.28 22.55
C ILE A 150 26.72 8.68 22.27
N LYS A 151 27.75 8.75 21.41
CA LYS A 151 28.28 10.02 20.89
C LYS A 151 27.68 10.27 19.51
N VAL A 152 26.83 11.28 19.41
CA VAL A 152 26.14 11.63 18.15
C VAL A 152 26.73 12.91 17.56
N ARG A 153 26.79 12.98 16.23
CA ARG A 153 27.19 14.18 15.48
C ARG A 153 25.99 14.68 14.70
N VAL A 154 25.66 15.96 14.87
CA VAL A 154 24.53 16.59 14.20
C VAL A 154 24.90 16.85 12.73
N LEU A 155 24.03 16.40 11.82
CA LEU A 155 24.23 16.58 10.37
C LEU A 155 23.61 17.89 9.89
N ASP A 156 22.39 18.18 10.33
CA ASP A 156 21.62 19.38 10.00
C ASP A 156 21.09 20.05 11.26
N ASP A 157 20.87 21.37 11.20
CA ASP A 157 20.42 22.17 12.33
C ASP A 157 18.93 21.92 12.62
N ILE A 158 18.63 21.47 13.84
CA ILE A 158 17.27 21.13 14.29
C ILE A 158 16.82 22.08 15.43
N GLY A 159 17.75 22.89 15.97
CA GLY A 159 17.48 23.78 17.11
C GLY A 159 17.40 23.04 18.45
N ASP A 160 16.56 23.55 19.36
CA ASP A 160 16.40 23.02 20.71
C ASP A 160 15.44 21.82 20.72
N VAL A 161 15.96 20.63 21.05
CA VAL A 161 15.17 19.41 21.18
C VAL A 161 15.09 19.00 22.64
N PHE A 162 13.90 18.63 23.08
CA PHE A 162 13.69 18.08 24.42
C PHE A 162 14.11 16.62 24.45
N LEU A 163 15.25 16.35 25.09
CA LEU A 163 15.59 15.01 25.58
C LEU A 163 15.17 14.91 27.04
N SER A 164 15.00 13.69 27.53
CA SER A 164 14.40 13.41 28.85
C SER A 164 15.12 14.11 30.02
N ASP A 165 16.41 14.37 29.88
CA ASP A 165 17.28 14.94 30.92
C ASP A 165 17.96 16.26 30.52
N GLN A 166 17.99 16.64 29.23
CA GLN A 166 18.63 17.87 28.74
C GLN A 166 17.92 18.47 27.53
N SER A 167 18.06 19.78 27.33
CA SER A 167 17.66 20.48 26.09
C SER A 167 18.90 21.02 25.36
N PRO A 168 19.73 20.15 24.75
CA PRO A 168 20.89 20.60 24.00
C PRO A 168 20.44 21.29 22.71
N ASN A 169 21.07 22.42 22.41
CA ASN A 169 20.93 23.04 21.09
C ASN A 169 21.72 22.20 20.07
N LEU A 170 21.01 21.56 19.15
CA LEU A 170 21.57 20.71 18.11
C LEU A 170 21.95 21.53 16.87
N ALA A 171 23.03 22.30 16.98
CA ALA A 171 23.58 23.07 15.87
C ALA A 171 24.32 22.18 14.85
N ARG A 172 24.37 22.60 13.58
CA ARG A 172 25.04 21.84 12.51
C ARG A 172 26.50 21.49 12.87
N HIS A 173 26.85 20.21 12.73
CA HIS A 173 28.17 19.64 13.03
C HIS A 173 28.61 19.64 14.50
N SER A 174 27.73 20.00 15.45
CA SER A 174 27.99 19.81 16.88
C SER A 174 28.05 18.32 17.25
N ILE A 175 28.69 18.02 18.38
CA ILE A 175 28.81 16.66 18.90
C ILE A 175 28.26 16.64 20.33
N HIS A 176 27.34 15.73 20.59
CA HIS A 176 26.69 15.55 21.89
C HIS A 176 26.92 14.13 22.40
N PHE A 177 27.04 14.01 23.72
CA PHE A 177 27.01 12.73 24.42
C PHE A 177 25.63 12.58 25.02
N LEU A 178 24.87 11.61 24.50
CA LEU A 178 23.52 11.30 24.94
C LEU A 178 23.53 9.95 25.66
N LYS A 179 22.61 9.80 26.60
CA LYS A 179 22.35 8.54 27.27
C LYS A 179 21.43 7.68 26.41
#